data_AF-A0A846NG16-F1
#
_entry.id   AF-A0A846NG16-F1
#
_cell.length_a   1.000
_cell.length_b   1.000
_cell.length_c   1.000
_cell.angle_alpha   90.00
_cell.angle_beta   90.00
_cell.angle_gamma   90.00
#
_symmetry.space_group_name_H-M   'P 1'
#
loop_
_entity.id
_entity.type
_entity.pdbx_description
1 polymer ?
#
loop_
_entity_poly.entity_id
_entity_poly.type
_entity_poly.pdbx_seq_one_letter_code
_entity_poly.pdbx_strand_id
1 'polypeptide(L)'
;GLQKKTTFSELLRKINDIPGDFWIRLLTSHPKDMSDELIKTIVECKKVTEYIHLPVQSGDNEILKRMNRGYTIRDYLSKIRFIREKLPNVEISTDIIVGFPGETKKQFENTAKL
;
A
#
# COMPACT_ATOMS: atom_id res chain seq x y z
N GLY A 1 0.96 22.57 -15.15
CA GLY A 1 0.59 21.78 -13.95
C GLY A 1 -0.71 22.30 -13.37
N LEU A 2 -1.46 21.48 -12.62
CA LEU A 2 -2.73 21.88 -11.97
C LEU A 2 -2.53 23.14 -11.11
N GLN A 3 -3.42 24.14 -11.27
CA GLN A 3 -3.29 25.46 -10.64
C GLN A 3 -3.46 25.46 -9.10
N LYS A 4 -3.98 24.37 -8.53
CA LYS A 4 -4.15 24.19 -7.08
C LYS A 4 -3.58 22.82 -6.70
N LYS A 5 -2.54 22.80 -5.86
CA LYS A 5 -2.01 21.54 -5.30
C LYS A 5 -3.07 20.95 -4.37
N THR A 6 -3.82 19.97 -4.85
CA THR A 6 -4.73 19.16 -4.02
C THR A 6 -3.98 17.88 -3.69
N THR A 7 -3.88 17.52 -2.41
CA THR A 7 -3.27 16.25 -2.01
C THR A 7 -4.19 15.08 -2.38
N PHE A 8 -3.67 13.86 -2.45
CA PHE A 8 -4.52 12.70 -2.72
C PHE A 8 -5.58 12.50 -1.63
N SER A 9 -5.21 12.73 -0.37
CA SER A 9 -6.14 12.70 0.77
C SER A 9 -7.26 13.74 0.64
N GLU A 10 -6.95 14.98 0.24
CA GLU A 10 -7.96 16.01 -0.03
C GLU A 10 -8.88 15.63 -1.19
N LEU A 11 -8.34 15.01 -2.24
CA LEU A 11 -9.15 14.52 -3.36
C LEU A 11 -10.13 13.44 -2.90
N LEU A 12 -9.69 12.47 -2.10
CA LEU A 12 -10.56 11.41 -1.60
C LEU A 12 -11.71 11.95 -0.75
N ARG A 13 -11.45 12.93 0.12
CA ARG A 13 -12.51 13.60 0.90
C ARG A 13 -13.54 14.27 0.00
N LYS A 14 -13.07 15.01 -1.01
CA LYS A 14 -13.96 15.67 -1.98
C LYS A 14 -14.81 14.68 -2.77
N ILE A 15 -14.25 13.54 -3.18
CA ILE A 15 -15.00 12.50 -3.91
C ILE A 15 -16.00 11.82 -2.97
N ASN A 16 -15.62 11.56 -1.71
CA ASN A 16 -16.52 10.98 -0.70
C ASN A 16 -17.78 11.84 -0.49
N ASP A 17 -17.66 13.16 -0.58
CA ASP A 17 -18.76 14.11 -0.37
C ASP A 17 -19.71 14.23 -1.58
N ILE A 18 -19.37 13.69 -2.76
CA ILE A 18 -20.25 13.69 -3.93
C ILE A 18 -21.52 12.90 -3.59
N PRO A 19 -22.74 13.44 -3.80
CA PRO A 19 -23.99 12.73 -3.50
C PRO A 19 -24.12 11.40 -4.27
N GLY A 20 -24.79 10.43 -3.68
CA GLY A 20 -25.03 9.10 -4.27
C GLY A 20 -24.40 7.95 -3.49
N ASP A 21 -24.81 6.73 -3.82
CA ASP A 21 -24.34 5.48 -3.22
C ASP A 21 -23.35 4.80 -4.16
N PHE A 22 -22.07 4.94 -3.87
CA PHE A 22 -20.98 4.37 -4.66
C PHE A 22 -19.78 4.10 -3.77
N TRP A 23 -18.92 3.22 -4.25
CA TRP A 23 -17.67 2.88 -3.61
C TRP A 23 -16.47 3.51 -4.31
N ILE A 24 -15.48 3.87 -3.51
CA ILE A 24 -14.17 4.34 -3.95
C ILE A 24 -13.18 3.26 -3.56
N ARG A 25 -12.64 2.55 -4.55
CA ARG A 25 -11.61 1.53 -4.34
C ARG A 25 -10.26 2.04 -4.81
N LEU A 26 -9.27 1.96 -3.92
CA LEU A 26 -7.88 2.28 -4.23
C LEU A 26 -7.21 1.04 -4.85
N LEU A 27 -6.73 1.16 -6.08
CA LEU A 27 -6.13 0.03 -6.82
C LEU A 27 -4.63 -0.12 -6.60
N THR A 28 -3.88 0.98 -6.53
CA THR A 28 -2.44 0.89 -6.31
C THR A 28 -1.96 2.05 -5.46
N SER A 29 -1.32 1.73 -4.35
CA SER A 29 -0.50 2.66 -3.61
C SER A 29 0.88 2.05 -3.58
N HIS A 30 1.86 2.74 -4.16
CA HIS A 30 3.25 2.37 -3.89
C HIS A 30 3.45 2.43 -2.37
N PRO A 31 4.16 1.48 -1.73
CA PRO A 31 4.25 1.47 -0.26
C PRO A 31 4.78 2.76 0.37
N LYS A 32 5.53 3.54 -0.41
CA LYS A 32 6.01 4.87 0.00
C LYS A 32 4.91 5.94 0.06
N ASP A 33 3.86 5.82 -0.75
CA ASP A 33 2.80 6.82 -0.89
C ASP A 33 1.65 6.63 0.10
N MET A 34 1.65 5.49 0.80
CA MET A 34 0.72 5.21 1.89
C MET A 34 1.17 5.92 3.18
N SER A 35 0.90 7.23 3.25
CA SER A 35 1.19 8.07 4.41
C SER A 35 0.16 7.86 5.53
N ASP A 36 0.50 8.25 6.75
CA ASP A 36 -0.43 8.23 7.89
C ASP A 36 -1.68 9.08 7.62
N GLU A 37 -1.52 10.19 6.89
CA GLU A 37 -2.64 11.04 6.46
C GLU A 37 -3.59 10.29 5.53
N LEU A 38 -3.06 9.57 4.53
CA LEU A 38 -3.88 8.79 3.61
C LEU A 38 -4.64 7.68 4.35
N ILE A 39 -3.98 6.98 5.28
CA ILE A 39 -4.62 5.94 6.10
C ILE A 39 -5.77 6.53 6.92
N LYS A 40 -5.55 7.68 7.59
CA LYS A 40 -6.62 8.38 8.32
C LYS A 40 -7.78 8.77 7.40
N THR A 41 -7.48 9.26 6.20
CA THR A 41 -8.51 9.60 5.21
C THR A 41 -9.32 8.38 4.78
N ILE A 42 -8.70 7.22 4.56
CA ILE A 42 -9.40 5.97 4.26
C ILE A 42 -10.35 5.59 5.40
N VAL A 43 -9.90 5.70 6.66
CA VAL A 43 -10.72 5.42 7.86
C VAL A 43 -11.93 6.36 7.96
N GLU A 44 -11.75 7.63 7.65
CA GLU A 44 -12.80 8.66 7.82
C GLU A 44 -13.81 8.68 6.67
N CYS A 45 -13.41 8.28 5.46
CA CYS A 45 -14.27 8.33 4.28
C CYS A 45 -15.15 7.07 4.16
N LYS A 46 -16.44 7.22 4.49
CA LYS A 46 -17.43 6.12 4.47
C LYS A 46 -17.61 5.44 3.11
N LYS A 47 -17.32 6.13 2.01
CA LYS A 47 -17.43 5.56 0.65
C LYS A 47 -16.15 4.88 0.19
N VAL A 48 -15.05 5.04 0.92
CA VAL A 48 -13.79 4.37 0.58
C VAL A 48 -13.83 2.96 1.14
N THR A 49 -13.55 1.97 0.29
CA THR A 49 -13.54 0.57 0.71
C THR A 49 -12.35 0.31 1.64
N GLU A 50 -12.52 -0.59 2.61
CA GLU A 50 -11.44 -1.11 3.46
C GLU A 50 -10.56 -2.12 2.71
N TYR A 51 -10.12 -1.76 1.50
CA TYR A 51 -9.26 -2.56 0.64
C TYR A 51 -8.00 -1.77 0.32
N ILE A 52 -6.84 -2.35 0.61
CA ILE A 52 -5.54 -1.75 0.35
C ILE A 52 -4.68 -2.73 -0.46
N HIS A 53 -4.27 -2.29 -1.64
CA HIS A 53 -3.27 -2.96 -2.43
C HIS A 53 -1.89 -2.37 -2.14
N LEU A 54 -1.01 -3.17 -1.53
CA LEU A 54 0.31 -2.76 -1.07
C LEU A 54 1.38 -3.76 -1.54
N PRO A 55 1.97 -3.55 -2.73
CA PRO A 55 2.92 -4.50 -3.30
C PRO A 55 4.23 -4.55 -2.51
N VAL A 56 4.57 -5.73 -1.99
CA VAL A 56 5.88 -6.00 -1.36
C VAL A 56 6.90 -6.43 -2.39
N GLN A 57 6.49 -7.12 -3.46
CA GLN A 57 7.30 -7.61 -4.57
C GLN A 57 8.29 -8.74 -4.20
N SER A 58 9.00 -8.64 -3.08
CA SER A 58 9.90 -9.69 -2.57
C SER A 58 9.98 -9.60 -1.05
N GLY A 59 10.17 -10.74 -0.37
CA GLY A 59 10.42 -10.82 1.07
C GLY A 59 11.90 -10.69 1.45
N ASP A 60 12.78 -10.28 0.53
CA ASP A 60 14.22 -10.16 0.77
C ASP A 60 14.74 -8.74 0.53
N ASN A 61 15.44 -8.18 1.53
CA ASN A 61 15.94 -6.80 1.46
C ASN A 61 16.98 -6.56 0.36
N GLU A 62 17.80 -7.56 0.01
CA GLU A 62 18.78 -7.41 -1.07
C GLU A 62 18.09 -7.40 -2.43
N ILE A 63 17.09 -8.27 -2.63
CA ILE A 63 16.26 -8.27 -3.84
C ILE A 63 15.48 -6.95 -3.95
N LEU A 64 14.83 -6.49 -2.88
CA LEU A 64 14.13 -5.20 -2.86
C LEU A 64 15.05 -4.04 -3.25
N LYS A 65 16.27 -4.00 -2.69
CA LYS A 65 17.26 -2.98 -3.05
C LYS A 65 17.63 -3.05 -4.54
N ARG A 66 17.81 -4.26 -5.08
CA ARG A 66 18.13 -4.47 -6.52
C ARG A 66 16.95 -4.11 -7.44
N MET A 67 15.72 -4.24 -6.97
CA MET A 67 14.51 -3.73 -7.62
C MET A 67 14.33 -2.20 -7.47
N ASN A 68 15.32 -1.50 -6.91
CA ASN A 68 15.26 -0.06 -6.61
C ASN A 68 14.10 0.33 -5.67
N ARG A 69 13.71 -0.58 -4.76
CA ARG A 69 12.76 -0.28 -3.69
C ARG A 69 13.51 0.38 -2.54
N GLY A 70 13.06 1.56 -2.16
CA GLY A 70 13.64 2.31 -1.02
C GLY A 70 12.91 2.04 0.29
N TYR A 71 12.58 0.78 0.57
CA TYR A 71 11.99 0.32 1.82
C TYR A 71 12.52 -1.09 2.12
N THR A 72 12.48 -1.49 3.39
CA THR A 72 12.82 -2.84 3.86
C THR A 72 11.56 -3.65 4.18
N ILE A 73 11.71 -4.96 4.38
CA ILE A 73 10.65 -5.83 4.89
C ILE A 73 10.13 -5.36 6.25
N ARG A 74 11.03 -4.86 7.10
CA ARG A 74 10.63 -4.31 8.40
C ARG A 74 9.73 -3.09 8.24
N ASP A 75 10.03 -2.21 7.30
CA ASP A 75 9.21 -1.02 7.03
C ASP A 75 7.83 -1.43 6.50
N TYR A 76 7.81 -2.38 5.57
CA TYR A 76 6.57 -2.95 5.01
C TYR A 76 5.69 -3.56 6.11
N LEU A 77 6.22 -4.47 6.93
CA LEU A 77 5.46 -5.12 8.01
C LEU A 77 5.00 -4.13 9.08
N SER A 78 5.80 -3.11 9.37
CA SER A 78 5.40 -2.04 10.31
C SER A 78 4.21 -1.26 9.77
N LYS A 79 4.20 -0.97 8.47
CA LYS A 79 3.08 -0.31 7.79
C LYS A 79 1.82 -1.18 7.78
N ILE A 80 1.95 -2.48 7.51
CA ILE A 80 0.83 -3.44 7.58
C ILE A 80 0.22 -3.47 8.98
N ARG A 81 1.06 -3.52 10.04
CA ARG A 81 0.56 -3.48 11.43
C ARG A 81 -0.22 -2.20 11.70
N PHE A 82 0.35 -1.04 11.36
CA PHE A 82 -0.32 0.24 11.55
C PHE A 82 -1.66 0.32 10.80
N ILE A 83 -1.72 -0.17 9.56
CA ILE A 83 -2.96 -0.23 8.78
C ILE A 83 -4.00 -1.10 9.51
N ARG A 84 -3.64 -2.31 9.94
CA ARG A 84 -4.56 -3.22 10.65
C ARG A 84 -5.03 -2.68 12.01
N GLU A 85 -4.19 -1.91 12.70
CA GLU A 85 -4.58 -1.23 13.94
C GLU A 85 -5.66 -0.15 13.71
N LYS A 86 -5.64 0.51 12.55
CA LYS A 86 -6.60 1.56 12.19
C LYS A 86 -7.82 1.04 11.45
N LEU A 87 -7.66 -0.04 10.69
CA LEU A 87 -8.69 -0.70 9.90
C LEU A 87 -8.66 -2.21 10.22
N PRO A 88 -9.27 -2.66 11.32
CA PRO A 88 -9.19 -4.06 11.76
C PRO A 88 -9.69 -5.09 10.73
N ASN A 89 -10.64 -4.69 9.87
CA ASN A 89 -11.24 -5.57 8.86
C ASN A 89 -10.67 -5.35 7.45
N VAL A 90 -9.54 -4.65 7.32
CA VAL A 90 -8.94 -4.33 6.02
C VAL A 90 -8.54 -5.57 5.23
N GLU A 91 -8.99 -5.61 3.99
CA GLU A 91 -8.48 -6.53 2.98
C GLU A 91 -7.15 -5.99 2.43
N ILE A 92 -6.10 -6.80 2.52
CA ILE A 92 -4.78 -6.44 1.99
C ILE A 92 -4.44 -7.36 0.83
N SER A 93 -4.14 -6.77 -0.32
CA SER A 93 -3.57 -7.48 -1.47
C SER A 93 -2.14 -7.00 -1.73
N THR A 94 -1.35 -7.85 -2.38
CA THR A 94 0.06 -7.58 -2.67
C THR A 94 0.46 -8.32 -3.94
N ASP A 95 1.46 -7.80 -4.65
CA ASP A 95 2.12 -8.48 -5.75
C ASP A 95 3.45 -9.06 -5.28
N ILE A 96 3.82 -10.21 -5.86
CA ILE A 96 5.08 -10.90 -5.63
C ILE A 96 5.74 -11.18 -7.00
N ILE A 97 7.04 -10.93 -7.09
CA ILE A 97 7.87 -11.25 -8.26
C ILE A 97 8.87 -12.32 -7.81
N VAL A 98 8.75 -13.51 -8.40
CA VAL A 98 9.70 -14.61 -8.25
C VAL A 98 10.61 -14.71 -9.46
N GLY A 99 11.80 -15.27 -9.30
CA GLY A 99 12.76 -15.42 -10.39
C GLY A 99 13.38 -14.09 -10.84
N PHE A 100 13.47 -13.10 -9.96
CA PHE A 100 14.21 -11.87 -10.25
C PHE A 100 15.66 -12.23 -10.68
N PRO A 101 16.27 -11.54 -11.66
CA PRO A 101 17.58 -11.94 -12.17
C PRO A 101 18.61 -12.13 -11.04
N GLY A 102 19.15 -13.33 -10.88
CA GLY A 102 20.08 -13.66 -9.79
C GLY A 102 19.44 -13.78 -8.40
N GLU A 103 18.14 -14.09 -8.31
CA GLU A 103 17.50 -14.53 -7.07
C GLU A 103 18.03 -15.91 -6.67
N THR A 104 18.50 -16.03 -5.43
CA THR A 104 18.93 -17.30 -4.84
C THR A 104 17.76 -18.04 -4.20
N LYS A 105 17.89 -19.36 -4.01
CA LYS A 105 16.90 -20.16 -3.28
C LYS A 105 16.57 -19.59 -1.89
N LYS A 106 17.57 -19.08 -1.17
CA LYS A 106 17.38 -18.45 0.15
C LYS A 106 16.51 -17.18 0.06
N GLN A 107 16.72 -16.34 -0.95
CA GLN A 107 15.96 -15.10 -1.13
C GLN A 107 14.51 -15.39 -1.55
N PHE A 108 14.30 -16.43 -2.37
CA PHE A 108 12.97 -16.96 -2.65
C PHE A 108 12.28 -17.45 -1.37
N GLU A 109 12.97 -18.25 -0.55
CA GLU A 109 12.43 -18.74 0.73
C GLU A 109 12.12 -17.61 1.71
N ASN A 110 12.90 -16.52 1.71
CA ASN A 110 12.58 -15.33 2.50
C ASN A 110 11.26 -14.70 2.04
N THR A 111 10.98 -14.68 0.73
CA THR A 111 9.71 -14.25 0.16
C THR A 111 8.54 -15.17 0.54
N ALA A 112 8.74 -16.48 0.48
CA ALA A 112 7.69 -17.45 0.81
C ALA A 112 7.31 -17.50 2.32
N LYS A 113 8.21 -17.05 3.20
CA LYS A 113 7.99 -17.01 4.67
C LYS A 113 7.33 -15.73 5.17
N LEU A 114 7.20 -14.73 4.30
CA LEU A 114 6.64 -13.42 4.64
C LEU A 114 5.14 -13.51 4.96
#